data_AF-A0A954XBW8-F1
#
_entry.id   AF-A0A954XBW8-F1
#
_cell.length_a   1.000
_cell.length_b   1.000
_cell.length_c   1.000
_cell.angle_alpha   90.00
_cell.angle_beta   90.00
_cell.angle_gamma   90.00
#
_symmetry.space_group_name_H-M   'P 1'
#
loop_
_entity.id
_entity.type
_entity.pdbx_description
1 polymer ?
#
loop_
_entity_poly.entity_id
_entity_poly.type
_entity_poly.pdbx_seq_one_letter_code
_entity_poly.pdbx_strand_id
1 'polypeptide(L)'
;MALVCLGAGGCAMGSLSLPESLRRGGGPVEAALAPSNDRPWRDDLAVLSTASIQRDQVTIRNIRNCSYVTEDDYQVDHYDKSFQLAELRGVDFIVVPFKEAPTLAHTMLSFDFGQSGHVVVSVEARLEKGEAYSPLAGSARQYELMYVIGDERDLIRLRTQVRDVDVFLYRTNATPEQSREILVDILRRANQLARQPEFYDSLTNNCTSNIVMHVNRVRPNRVPLADLRLLLPGYADQMAYDLGLLDTSRPFADLRREAQINYLARTYVDDPEFSERIRRR
;
A
#
# COMPACT_ATOMS: atom_id res chain seq x y z
N MET A 1 -78.76 20.29 -36.35
CA MET A 1 -79.66 21.12 -35.52
C MET A 1 -79.18 21.01 -34.09
N ALA A 2 -79.25 22.11 -33.34
CA ALA A 2 -78.34 22.52 -32.26
C ALA A 2 -78.52 21.84 -30.87
N LEU A 3 -77.69 22.34 -29.92
CA LEU A 3 -77.65 22.25 -28.45
C LEU A 3 -76.80 21.11 -27.82
N VAL A 4 -75.65 21.35 -27.15
CA VAL A 4 -75.32 22.08 -25.87
C VAL A 4 -75.87 21.31 -24.66
N CYS A 5 -75.21 21.02 -23.53
CA CYS A 5 -73.85 21.10 -22.94
C CYS A 5 -73.89 20.25 -21.64
N LEU A 6 -72.74 19.81 -21.12
CA LEU A 6 -72.29 19.88 -19.69
C LEU A 6 -71.13 18.88 -19.47
N GLY A 7 -69.97 19.40 -19.04
CA GLY A 7 -68.72 18.64 -18.94
C GLY A 7 -68.38 18.11 -17.55
N ALA A 8 -67.18 17.54 -17.41
CA ALA A 8 -66.34 17.56 -16.21
C ALA A 8 -65.01 16.79 -16.45
N GLY A 9 -63.90 17.35 -15.96
CA GLY A 9 -62.81 16.57 -15.35
C GLY A 9 -61.62 16.15 -16.23
N GLY A 10 -60.66 17.06 -16.44
CA GLY A 10 -59.29 16.68 -16.83
C GLY A 10 -58.40 16.54 -15.59
N CYS A 11 -57.84 15.35 -15.38
CA CYS A 11 -56.80 15.10 -14.38
C CYS A 11 -55.45 15.64 -14.86
N ALA A 12 -54.85 16.58 -14.13
CA ALA A 12 -53.44 16.93 -14.28
C ALA A 12 -52.65 16.31 -13.11
N MET A 13 -51.72 15.39 -13.42
CA MET A 13 -50.75 14.89 -12.44
C MET A 13 -49.77 16.01 -12.10
N GLY A 14 -49.93 16.60 -10.91
CA GLY A 14 -48.95 17.51 -10.34
C GLY A 14 -47.67 16.76 -9.99
N SER A 15 -46.58 17.10 -10.66
CA SER A 15 -45.23 16.71 -10.26
C SER A 15 -44.93 17.30 -8.88
N LEU A 16 -44.85 16.44 -7.86
CA LEU A 16 -44.33 16.82 -6.55
C LEU A 16 -42.83 17.09 -6.68
N SER A 17 -42.46 18.36 -6.89
CA SER A 17 -41.08 18.80 -6.73
C SER A 17 -40.72 18.78 -5.25
N LEU A 18 -39.73 17.97 -4.89
CA LEU A 18 -39.12 17.97 -3.56
C LEU A 18 -38.59 19.38 -3.22
N PRO A 19 -38.75 19.83 -1.97
CA PRO A 19 -38.26 21.14 -1.54
C PRO A 19 -36.74 21.25 -1.70
N GLU A 20 -36.29 22.44 -2.09
CA GLU A 20 -34.91 22.76 -2.45
C GLU A 20 -33.90 22.61 -1.30
N SER A 21 -34.39 22.45 -0.06
CA SER A 21 -33.60 22.17 1.14
C SER A 21 -32.99 20.77 1.18
N LEU A 22 -33.41 19.85 0.32
CA LEU A 22 -32.81 18.51 0.16
C LEU A 22 -31.77 18.43 -0.98
N ARG A 23 -31.49 19.54 -1.69
CA ARG A 23 -30.51 19.58 -2.80
C ARG A 23 -29.10 20.04 -2.38
N ARG A 24 -28.85 20.24 -1.09
CA ARG A 24 -27.50 20.45 -0.53
C ARG A 24 -27.26 19.44 0.60
N GLY A 25 -26.94 18.21 0.21
CA GLY A 25 -26.48 17.16 1.13
C GLY A 25 -24.95 17.18 1.23
N GLY A 26 -24.44 17.00 2.43
CA GLY A 26 -23.05 17.17 2.81
C GLY A 26 -22.94 17.69 4.25
N GLY A 27 -23.71 17.12 5.18
CA GLY A 27 -23.60 17.47 6.60
C GLY A 27 -22.27 16.98 7.20
N PRO A 28 -21.87 17.48 8.39
CA PRO A 28 -20.63 17.05 9.08
C PRO A 28 -20.52 15.53 9.28
N VAL A 29 -21.67 14.84 9.38
CA VAL A 29 -21.77 13.39 9.54
C VAL A 29 -21.47 12.65 8.23
N GLU A 30 -21.87 13.17 7.07
CA GLU A 30 -21.53 12.59 5.76
C GLU A 30 -20.04 12.76 5.43
N ALA A 31 -19.44 13.89 5.82
CA ALA A 31 -18.01 14.13 5.66
C ALA A 31 -17.16 13.17 6.50
N ALA A 32 -17.64 12.74 7.67
CA ALA A 32 -16.95 11.77 8.51
C ALA A 32 -16.99 10.32 7.96
N LEU A 33 -18.00 9.99 7.15
CA LEU A 33 -18.25 8.65 6.60
C LEU A 33 -17.62 8.40 5.22
N ALA A 34 -17.07 9.44 4.57
CA ALA A 34 -16.38 9.32 3.30
C ALA A 34 -14.85 9.30 3.48
N PRO A 35 -14.10 8.56 2.65
CA PRO A 35 -12.65 8.68 2.62
C PRO A 35 -12.24 10.12 2.30
N SER A 36 -11.24 10.64 3.00
CA SER A 36 -10.71 11.98 2.76
C SER A 36 -9.19 11.96 2.69
N ASN A 37 -8.59 12.90 1.95
CA ASN A 37 -7.16 13.19 2.02
C ASN A 37 -6.86 14.38 2.95
N ASP A 38 -7.90 15.06 3.43
CA ASP A 38 -7.84 16.23 4.31
C ASP A 38 -8.36 15.82 5.69
N ARG A 39 -7.45 15.32 6.53
CA ARG A 39 -7.67 14.91 7.93
C ARG A 39 -6.41 15.26 8.73
N PRO A 40 -6.48 15.34 10.07
CA PRO A 40 -5.30 15.56 10.91
C PRO A 40 -4.44 14.29 10.96
N TRP A 41 -3.74 13.97 9.87
CA TRP A 41 -2.89 12.79 9.75
C TRP A 41 -1.73 12.78 10.74
N ARG A 42 -1.33 11.59 11.17
CA ARG A 42 -0.04 11.38 11.83
C ARG A 42 1.08 11.86 10.90
N ASP A 43 2.12 12.45 11.47
CA ASP A 43 3.09 13.26 10.69
C ASP A 43 3.83 12.42 9.63
N ASP A 44 4.15 11.16 9.90
CA ASP A 44 4.80 10.23 8.96
C ASP A 44 3.88 9.68 7.85
N LEU A 45 2.58 10.00 7.93
CA LEU A 45 1.51 9.60 6.98
C LEU A 45 0.80 10.81 6.36
N ALA A 46 1.24 12.03 6.69
CA ALA A 46 0.57 13.26 6.28
C ALA A 46 0.77 13.61 4.80
N VAL A 47 1.87 13.16 4.19
CA VAL A 47 2.23 13.51 2.80
C VAL A 47 2.11 12.29 1.90
N LEU A 48 1.25 12.38 0.88
CA LEU A 48 1.06 11.31 -0.10
C LEU A 48 2.17 11.34 -1.16
N SER A 49 2.75 10.17 -1.44
CA SER A 49 3.65 10.00 -2.58
C SER A 49 2.88 10.00 -3.90
N THR A 50 3.44 10.66 -4.91
CA THR A 50 2.88 10.68 -6.27
C THR A 50 3.98 10.45 -7.29
N ALA A 51 3.63 10.11 -8.52
CA ALA A 51 4.63 9.90 -9.56
C ALA A 51 4.18 10.39 -10.94
N SER A 52 5.10 10.92 -11.72
CA SER A 52 4.90 11.18 -13.14
C SER A 52 5.73 10.18 -13.95
N ILE A 53 5.09 9.55 -14.94
CA ILE A 53 5.73 8.57 -15.82
C ILE A 53 5.77 9.16 -17.23
N GLN A 54 6.97 9.34 -17.76
CA GLN A 54 7.21 9.88 -19.10
C GLN A 54 8.08 8.90 -19.89
N ARG A 55 7.46 8.12 -20.77
CA ARG A 55 8.11 7.01 -21.51
C ARG A 55 8.80 6.05 -20.55
N ASP A 56 10.12 6.09 -20.48
CA ASP A 56 10.97 5.19 -19.69
C ASP A 56 11.53 5.87 -18.43
N GLN A 57 11.19 7.13 -18.17
CA GLN A 57 11.56 7.82 -16.94
C GLN A 57 10.36 7.92 -16.00
N VAL A 58 10.61 7.66 -14.71
CA VAL A 58 9.65 7.89 -13.64
C VAL A 58 10.22 8.87 -12.63
N THR A 59 9.46 9.90 -12.31
CA THR A 59 9.78 10.81 -11.20
C THR A 59 8.80 10.54 -10.08
N ILE A 60 9.29 10.07 -8.94
CA ILE A 60 8.51 9.87 -7.72
C ILE A 60 8.73 11.08 -6.83
N ARG A 61 7.63 11.67 -6.37
CA ARG A 61 7.61 12.78 -5.43
C ARG A 61 7.19 12.32 -4.05
N ASN A 62 7.73 12.99 -3.05
CA ASN A 62 7.53 12.68 -1.65
C ASN A 62 7.92 11.23 -1.31
N ILE A 63 9.13 10.82 -1.69
CA ILE A 63 9.72 9.59 -1.17
C ILE A 63 10.05 9.84 0.30
N ARG A 64 9.39 9.11 1.19
CA ARG A 64 9.55 9.28 2.64
C ARG A 64 10.91 8.79 3.12
N ASN A 65 11.54 9.56 4.00
CA ASN A 65 12.82 9.22 4.59
C ASN A 65 12.87 9.63 6.06
N CYS A 66 12.16 8.90 6.92
CA CYS A 66 12.14 9.19 8.34
C CYS A 66 13.45 8.81 9.05
N SER A 67 13.84 9.65 10.01
CA SER A 67 14.92 9.37 10.97
C SER A 67 14.32 9.18 12.36
N TYR A 68 14.62 8.06 13.00
CA TYR A 68 13.98 7.65 14.25
C TYR A 68 14.93 7.69 15.44
N VAL A 69 14.47 8.30 16.55
CA VAL A 69 15.00 8.09 17.91
C VAL A 69 14.20 7.00 18.60
N THR A 70 12.87 7.11 18.57
CA THR A 70 11.92 6.08 19.02
C THR A 70 10.76 5.95 18.02
N GLU A 71 9.74 5.15 18.31
CA GLU A 71 8.55 5.05 17.45
C GLU A 71 7.71 6.34 17.45
N ASP A 72 7.71 7.08 18.56
CA ASP A 72 6.94 8.32 18.74
C ASP A 72 7.81 9.59 18.64
N ASP A 73 9.13 9.43 18.54
CA ASP A 73 10.11 10.53 18.39
C ASP A 73 10.94 10.30 17.13
N TYR A 74 10.58 11.02 16.07
CA TYR A 74 11.17 10.90 14.75
C TYR A 74 11.06 12.21 13.98
N GLN A 75 11.96 12.38 13.01
CA GLN A 75 11.90 13.42 12.00
C GLN A 75 11.38 12.82 10.70
N VAL A 76 10.38 13.46 10.11
CA VAL A 76 9.83 13.08 8.80
C VAL A 76 10.41 14.00 7.73
N ASP A 77 11.26 13.43 6.87
CA ASP A 77 11.73 14.11 5.67
C ASP A 77 11.17 13.43 4.41
N HIS A 78 11.17 14.17 3.31
CA HIS A 78 10.77 13.69 2.00
C HIS A 78 11.74 14.19 0.93
N TYR A 79 11.96 13.38 -0.10
CA TYR A 79 12.71 13.81 -1.28
C TYR A 79 12.04 13.35 -2.57
N ASP A 80 12.35 14.05 -3.66
CA ASP A 80 11.90 13.70 -5.00
C ASP A 80 13.06 13.06 -5.75
N LYS A 81 12.78 12.01 -6.53
CA LYS A 81 13.81 11.35 -7.34
C LYS A 81 13.27 10.81 -8.65
N SER A 82 14.08 10.94 -9.68
CA SER A 82 13.83 10.34 -10.99
C SER A 82 14.65 9.06 -11.16
N PHE A 83 14.01 8.05 -11.76
CA PHE A 83 14.61 6.76 -12.08
C PHE A 83 14.34 6.41 -13.54
N GLN A 84 15.28 5.70 -14.15
CA GLN A 84 15.07 5.09 -15.47
C GLN A 84 14.47 3.69 -15.28
N LEU A 85 13.33 3.41 -15.89
CA LEU A 85 12.67 2.11 -15.82
C LEU A 85 13.51 1.00 -16.48
N ALA A 86 14.39 1.34 -17.43
CA ALA A 86 15.41 0.43 -17.96
C ALA A 86 16.48 0.01 -16.94
N GLU A 87 16.69 0.76 -15.86
CA GLU A 87 17.65 0.40 -14.80
C GLU A 87 17.04 -0.52 -13.74
N LEU A 88 15.71 -0.72 -13.76
CA LEU A 88 15.03 -1.59 -12.80
C LEU A 88 15.42 -3.05 -13.04
N ARG A 89 16.13 -3.64 -12.07
CA ARG A 89 16.68 -5.00 -12.14
C ARG A 89 15.73 -6.05 -11.60
N GLY A 90 14.85 -5.68 -10.68
CA GLY A 90 13.94 -6.61 -10.04
C GLY A 90 13.16 -5.99 -8.90
N VAL A 91 12.42 -6.84 -8.21
CA VAL A 91 11.68 -6.50 -6.99
C VAL A 91 11.91 -7.59 -5.94
N ASP A 92 12.23 -7.17 -4.72
CA ASP A 92 12.28 -8.04 -3.54
C ASP A 92 10.94 -7.96 -2.78
N PHE A 93 10.52 -9.09 -2.22
CA PHE A 93 9.33 -9.19 -1.38
C PHE A 93 9.74 -9.16 0.09
N ILE A 94 9.16 -8.24 0.86
CA ILE A 94 9.47 -8.07 2.27
C ILE A 94 8.27 -8.50 3.11
N VAL A 95 8.51 -9.33 4.13
CA VAL A 95 7.50 -9.79 5.09
C VAL A 95 7.95 -9.46 6.50
N VAL A 96 7.05 -8.90 7.28
CA VAL A 96 7.29 -8.42 8.64
C VAL A 96 6.18 -8.96 9.55
N PRO A 97 6.36 -10.16 10.12
CA PRO A 97 5.37 -10.75 11.03
C PRO A 97 5.16 -9.87 12.26
N PHE A 98 3.93 -9.81 12.77
CA PHE A 98 3.65 -9.12 14.03
C PHE A 98 4.07 -10.00 15.21
N LYS A 99 4.77 -9.43 16.19
CA LYS A 99 5.27 -10.14 17.38
C LYS A 99 4.15 -10.88 18.12
N GLU A 100 3.04 -10.18 18.34
CA GLU A 100 1.92 -10.66 19.15
C GLU A 100 0.91 -11.49 18.33
N ALA A 101 0.98 -11.43 17.00
CA ALA A 101 0.11 -12.17 16.10
C ALA A 101 0.88 -12.62 14.84
N PRO A 102 1.76 -13.64 14.92
CA PRO A 102 2.62 -14.04 13.80
C PRO A 102 1.89 -14.55 12.55
N THR A 103 0.60 -14.90 12.68
CA THR A 103 -0.28 -15.23 11.54
C THR A 103 -0.67 -14.00 10.73
N LEU A 104 -0.43 -12.80 11.27
CA LEU A 104 -0.52 -11.52 10.59
C LEU A 104 0.90 -10.99 10.33
N ALA A 105 1.04 -10.31 9.21
CA ALA A 105 2.29 -9.68 8.83
C ALA A 105 2.00 -8.44 8.01
N HIS A 106 2.95 -7.53 8.05
CA HIS A 106 3.02 -6.45 7.09
C HIS A 106 3.87 -6.87 5.90
N THR A 107 3.40 -6.60 4.69
CA THR A 107 4.09 -6.96 3.44
C THR A 107 4.43 -5.72 2.63
N MET A 108 5.61 -5.72 2.02
CA MET A 108 6.15 -4.60 1.24
C MET A 108 6.90 -5.12 0.01
N LEU A 109 7.18 -4.22 -0.93
CA LEU A 109 7.99 -4.50 -2.11
C LEU A 109 9.16 -3.52 -2.20
N SER A 110 10.37 -4.01 -2.42
CA SER A 110 11.56 -3.18 -2.66
C SER A 110 12.03 -3.30 -4.10
N PHE A 111 12.04 -2.19 -4.83
CA PHE A 111 12.41 -2.12 -6.24
C PHE A 111 13.87 -1.72 -6.39
N ASP A 112 14.65 -2.55 -7.08
CA ASP A 112 16.09 -2.41 -7.26
C ASP A 112 16.40 -1.69 -8.59
N PHE A 113 16.83 -0.43 -8.52
CA PHE A 113 17.30 0.37 -9.66
C PHE A 113 18.84 0.35 -9.79
N GLY A 114 19.51 -0.61 -9.17
CA GLY A 114 20.95 -0.76 -9.19
C GLY A 114 21.68 0.44 -8.60
N GLN A 115 22.54 1.07 -9.40
CA GLN A 115 23.34 2.23 -8.96
C GLN A 115 22.45 3.44 -8.58
N SER A 116 21.23 3.50 -9.11
CA SER A 116 20.25 4.52 -8.75
C SER A 116 19.56 4.24 -7.40
N GLY A 117 19.87 3.12 -6.75
CA GLY A 117 19.40 2.76 -5.41
C GLY A 117 18.10 1.95 -5.39
N HIS A 118 17.46 1.91 -4.23
CA HIS A 118 16.23 1.16 -4.00
C HIS A 118 15.09 2.09 -3.62
N VAL A 119 13.85 1.67 -3.91
CA VAL A 119 12.64 2.32 -3.39
C VAL A 119 11.69 1.27 -2.88
N VAL A 120 11.18 1.46 -1.67
CA VAL A 120 10.25 0.52 -1.04
C VAL A 120 8.85 1.07 -1.10
N VAL A 121 7.92 0.21 -1.47
CA VAL A 121 6.49 0.50 -1.46
C VAL A 121 5.85 -0.29 -0.34
N SER A 122 5.13 0.43 0.50
CA SER A 122 4.34 -0.10 1.59
C SER A 122 2.90 0.35 1.47
N VAL A 123 1.97 -0.60 1.48
CA VAL A 123 0.54 -0.31 1.50
C VAL A 123 0.10 -0.23 2.96
N GLU A 124 -0.30 0.94 3.41
CA GLU A 124 -0.52 1.24 4.81
C GLU A 124 -1.95 1.72 5.06
N ALA A 125 -2.44 1.44 6.27
CA ALA A 125 -3.57 2.18 6.82
C ALA A 125 -3.07 3.58 7.22
N ARG A 126 -3.73 4.62 6.74
CA ARG A 126 -3.40 6.01 6.99
C ARG A 126 -4.08 6.44 8.29
N LEU A 127 -3.28 6.72 9.31
CA LEU A 127 -3.74 7.01 10.66
C LEU A 127 -3.83 8.52 10.91
N GLU A 128 -4.90 8.96 11.57
CA GLU A 128 -5.01 10.30 12.15
C GLU A 128 -4.16 10.44 13.43
N LYS A 129 -3.92 11.68 13.87
CA LYS A 129 -3.20 11.97 15.11
C LYS A 129 -3.92 11.37 16.30
N GLY A 130 -3.20 10.58 17.09
CA GLY A 130 -3.74 9.89 18.27
C GLY A 130 -4.41 8.54 17.96
N GLU A 131 -4.48 8.13 16.69
CA GLU A 131 -4.96 6.80 16.33
C GLU A 131 -3.86 5.74 16.44
N ALA A 132 -4.22 4.60 17.00
CA ALA A 132 -3.41 3.39 16.99
C ALA A 132 -4.04 2.38 16.02
N TYR A 133 -3.19 1.76 15.19
CA TYR A 133 -3.62 0.68 14.33
C TYR A 133 -4.09 -0.52 15.17
N SER A 134 -5.18 -1.16 14.73
CA SER A 134 -5.69 -2.37 15.37
C SER A 134 -6.06 -3.38 14.28
N PRO A 135 -5.28 -4.46 14.10
CA PRO A 135 -5.58 -5.50 13.13
C PRO A 135 -6.91 -6.21 13.45
N LEU A 136 -7.22 -6.38 14.75
CA LEU A 136 -8.41 -7.07 15.23
C LEU A 136 -9.66 -6.19 15.25
N ALA A 137 -9.51 -4.87 15.24
CA ALA A 137 -10.65 -3.96 15.14
C ALA A 137 -11.34 -4.03 13.77
N GLY A 138 -10.67 -4.59 12.74
CA GLY A 138 -11.26 -4.82 11.42
C GLY A 138 -11.98 -3.59 10.84
N SER A 139 -12.91 -3.83 9.93
CA SER A 139 -13.75 -2.84 9.22
C SER A 139 -14.59 -1.90 10.12
N ALA A 140 -14.50 -1.99 11.45
CA ALA A 140 -15.17 -1.08 12.37
C ALA A 140 -14.45 0.28 12.49
N ARG A 141 -13.14 0.34 12.19
CA ARG A 141 -12.38 1.60 12.07
C ARG A 141 -12.07 1.85 10.59
N GLN A 142 -12.54 2.97 10.07
CA GLN A 142 -12.38 3.34 8.68
C GLN A 142 -11.09 4.15 8.51
N TYR A 143 -9.96 3.45 8.40
CA TYR A 143 -8.70 4.09 8.03
C TYR A 143 -8.68 4.32 6.52
N GLU A 144 -8.06 5.39 6.05
CA GLU A 144 -7.79 5.57 4.61
C GLU A 144 -6.63 4.68 4.14
N LEU A 145 -6.68 4.26 2.89
CA LEU A 145 -5.60 3.52 2.23
C LEU A 145 -4.52 4.47 1.72
N MET A 146 -3.27 4.15 1.99
CA MET A 146 -2.12 4.90 1.48
C MET A 146 -1.05 3.97 0.92
N TYR A 147 -0.34 4.44 -0.10
CA TYR A 147 0.90 3.84 -0.57
C TYR A 147 2.05 4.73 -0.10
N VAL A 148 2.73 4.31 0.96
CA VAL A 148 3.99 4.93 1.38
C VAL A 148 5.07 4.44 0.43
N ILE A 149 5.64 5.37 -0.33
CA ILE A 149 6.84 5.13 -1.13
C ILE A 149 7.99 5.75 -0.36
N GLY A 150 8.93 4.92 0.10
CA GLY A 150 9.96 5.34 1.04
C GLY A 150 11.36 4.85 0.68
N ASP A 151 12.34 5.49 1.30
CA ASP A 151 13.71 5.02 1.37
C ASP A 151 13.73 3.64 2.07
N GLU A 152 14.54 2.71 1.56
CA GLU A 152 14.61 1.37 2.13
C GLU A 152 15.17 1.39 3.56
N ARG A 153 16.12 2.29 3.85
CA ARG A 153 16.66 2.45 5.19
C ARG A 153 15.59 2.93 6.16
N ASP A 154 14.74 3.90 5.79
CA ASP A 154 13.59 4.34 6.60
C ASP A 154 12.72 3.13 6.94
N LEU A 155 12.15 2.49 5.92
CA LEU A 155 11.11 1.50 6.15
C LEU A 155 11.64 0.27 6.89
N ILE A 156 12.87 -0.19 6.59
CA ILE A 156 13.47 -1.34 7.29
C ILE A 156 13.91 -0.95 8.71
N ARG A 157 14.42 0.27 8.93
CA ARG A 157 14.91 0.69 10.25
C ARG A 157 13.79 0.79 11.28
N LEU A 158 12.64 1.33 10.87
CA LEU A 158 11.43 1.37 11.70
C LEU A 158 11.09 -0.01 12.26
N ARG A 159 11.29 -1.06 11.47
CA ARG A 159 10.89 -2.42 11.83
C ARG A 159 11.98 -3.13 12.63
N THR A 160 13.25 -3.01 12.23
CA THR A 160 14.33 -3.82 12.83
C THR A 160 14.96 -3.22 14.10
N GLN A 161 15.09 -1.88 14.22
CA GLN A 161 15.68 -1.22 15.40
C GLN A 161 14.64 -0.56 16.30
N VAL A 162 13.59 0.04 15.72
CA VAL A 162 12.62 0.83 16.49
C VAL A 162 11.54 -0.07 17.11
N ARG A 163 10.85 -0.86 16.28
CA ARG A 163 9.85 -1.85 16.73
C ARG A 163 10.46 -3.18 17.17
N ASP A 164 11.72 -3.40 16.81
CA ASP A 164 12.47 -4.62 17.11
C ASP A 164 11.77 -5.90 16.62
N VAL A 165 11.11 -5.86 15.46
CA VAL A 165 10.41 -7.01 14.86
C VAL A 165 11.25 -7.70 13.80
N ASP A 166 10.95 -8.97 13.53
CA ASP A 166 11.60 -9.73 12.46
C ASP A 166 11.23 -9.19 11.09
N VAL A 167 12.23 -9.10 10.21
CA VAL A 167 12.09 -8.65 8.83
C VAL A 167 12.75 -9.65 7.90
N PHE A 168 11.95 -10.19 6.97
CA PHE A 168 12.37 -11.14 5.97
C PHE A 168 12.36 -10.48 4.60
N LEU A 169 13.47 -10.55 3.86
CA LEU A 169 13.61 -10.00 2.50
C LEU A 169 13.90 -11.14 1.53
N TYR A 170 12.97 -11.37 0.61
CA TYR A 170 13.04 -12.45 -0.38
C TYR A 170 13.30 -11.89 -1.77
N ARG A 171 14.31 -12.46 -2.46
CA ARG A 171 14.46 -12.22 -3.90
C ARG A 171 13.34 -12.95 -4.64
N THR A 172 12.61 -12.22 -5.47
CA THR A 172 11.54 -12.81 -6.29
C THR A 172 12.07 -13.32 -7.62
N ASN A 173 11.28 -14.18 -8.27
CA ASN A 173 11.54 -14.67 -9.63
C ASN A 173 10.96 -13.73 -10.71
N ALA A 174 10.51 -12.53 -10.35
CA ALA A 174 9.97 -11.57 -11.32
C ALA A 174 11.07 -11.12 -12.28
N THR A 175 10.77 -11.09 -13.59
CA THR A 175 11.71 -10.53 -14.57
C THR A 175 11.78 -9.00 -14.43
N PRO A 176 12.82 -8.33 -14.95
CA PRO A 176 12.89 -6.87 -14.99
C PRO A 176 11.62 -6.23 -15.59
N GLU A 177 11.07 -6.83 -16.65
CA GLU A 177 9.85 -6.36 -17.31
C GLU A 177 8.63 -6.47 -16.38
N GLN A 178 8.45 -7.60 -15.70
CA GLN A 178 7.36 -7.77 -14.74
C GLN A 178 7.49 -6.82 -13.56
N SER A 179 8.71 -6.64 -13.06
CA SER A 179 9.00 -5.71 -11.96
C SER A 179 8.61 -4.28 -12.35
N ARG A 180 8.89 -3.90 -13.62
CA ARG A 180 8.50 -2.60 -14.17
C ARG A 180 6.98 -2.45 -14.25
N GLU A 181 6.28 -3.45 -14.76
CA GLU A 181 4.82 -3.41 -14.86
C GLU A 181 4.15 -3.32 -13.48
N ILE A 182 4.64 -4.08 -12.50
CA ILE A 182 4.18 -4.01 -11.11
C ILE A 182 4.41 -2.61 -10.54
N LEU A 183 5.62 -2.06 -10.67
CA LEU A 183 5.93 -0.72 -10.19
C LEU A 183 5.02 0.34 -10.82
N VAL A 184 4.87 0.31 -12.14
CA VAL A 184 4.03 1.28 -12.86
C VAL A 184 2.57 1.20 -12.41
N ASP A 185 2.03 0.00 -12.19
CA ASP A 185 0.66 -0.18 -11.71
C ASP A 185 0.48 0.34 -10.28
N ILE A 186 1.45 0.09 -9.40
CA ILE A 186 1.53 0.64 -8.04
C ILE A 186 1.54 2.18 -8.06
N LEU A 187 2.38 2.79 -8.89
CA LEU A 187 2.51 4.24 -8.96
C LEU A 187 1.24 4.90 -9.49
N ARG A 188 0.56 4.25 -10.45
CA ARG A 188 -0.77 4.68 -10.91
C ARG A 188 -1.80 4.60 -9.78
N ARG A 189 -1.75 3.56 -8.95
CA ARG A 189 -2.62 3.39 -7.78
C ARG A 189 -2.37 4.46 -6.72
N ALA A 190 -1.12 4.75 -6.38
CA ALA A 190 -0.76 5.84 -5.47
C ALA A 190 -1.29 7.20 -5.98
N ASN A 191 -1.10 7.49 -7.27
CA ASN A 191 -1.65 8.69 -7.91
C ASN A 191 -3.18 8.75 -7.88
N GLN A 192 -3.86 7.61 -8.01
CA GLN A 192 -5.31 7.55 -7.90
C GLN A 192 -5.75 7.93 -6.48
N LEU A 193 -5.16 7.32 -5.46
CA LEU A 193 -5.49 7.57 -4.06
C LEU A 193 -5.22 9.03 -3.65
N ALA A 194 -4.18 9.65 -4.22
CA ALA A 194 -3.92 11.08 -4.03
C ALA A 194 -5.04 12.00 -4.56
N ARG A 195 -5.80 11.55 -5.56
CA ARG A 195 -6.95 12.30 -6.11
C ARG A 195 -8.30 11.85 -5.54
N GLN A 196 -8.42 10.56 -5.26
CA GLN A 196 -9.65 9.88 -4.88
C GLN A 196 -9.31 8.91 -3.74
N PRO A 197 -9.40 9.36 -2.48
CA PRO A 197 -9.10 8.50 -1.33
C PRO A 197 -10.08 7.33 -1.27
N GLU A 198 -9.61 6.22 -0.71
CA GLU A 198 -10.40 5.02 -0.47
C GLU A 198 -10.12 4.51 0.94
N PHE A 199 -11.08 3.81 1.55
CA PHE A 199 -10.83 3.17 2.85
C PHE A 199 -9.96 1.93 2.69
N TYR A 200 -9.06 1.75 3.65
CA TYR A 200 -8.36 0.52 3.94
C TYR A 200 -9.35 -0.50 4.52
N ASP A 201 -9.33 -1.71 3.98
CA ASP A 201 -10.16 -2.81 4.47
C ASP A 201 -9.25 -4.00 4.77
N SER A 202 -9.22 -4.42 6.03
CA SER A 202 -8.29 -5.46 6.48
C SER A 202 -8.53 -6.83 5.83
N LEU A 203 -9.69 -7.07 5.20
CA LEU A 203 -10.03 -8.32 4.54
C LEU A 203 -9.83 -8.26 3.02
N THR A 204 -10.14 -7.12 2.40
CA THR A 204 -10.22 -7.00 0.94
C THR A 204 -9.28 -5.96 0.34
N ASN A 205 -8.87 -4.95 1.10
CA ASN A 205 -8.05 -3.82 0.65
C ASN A 205 -6.92 -3.54 1.65
N ASN A 206 -6.07 -4.55 1.86
CA ASN A 206 -4.95 -4.54 2.79
C ASN A 206 -3.61 -4.62 2.04
N CYS A 207 -2.50 -4.69 2.79
CA CYS A 207 -1.17 -4.72 2.18
C CYS A 207 -0.93 -5.92 1.26
N THR A 208 -1.35 -7.11 1.69
CA THR A 208 -1.15 -8.34 0.94
C THR A 208 -2.11 -8.46 -0.24
N SER A 209 -3.38 -8.11 -0.06
CA SER A 209 -4.38 -8.16 -1.13
C SER A 209 -4.04 -7.18 -2.26
N ASN A 210 -3.58 -5.96 -1.92
CA ASN A 210 -3.14 -4.99 -2.93
C ASN A 210 -1.92 -5.48 -3.73
N ILE A 211 -0.89 -6.02 -3.06
CA ILE A 211 0.26 -6.62 -3.75
C ILE A 211 -0.19 -7.75 -4.70
N VAL A 212 -1.08 -8.62 -4.24
CA VAL A 212 -1.63 -9.71 -5.05
C VAL A 212 -2.41 -9.18 -6.27
N MET A 213 -3.18 -8.11 -6.10
CA MET A 213 -3.88 -7.47 -7.23
C MET A 213 -2.90 -6.93 -8.27
N HIS A 214 -1.79 -6.31 -7.85
CA HIS A 214 -0.75 -5.84 -8.77
C HIS A 214 -0.08 -7.00 -9.51
N VAL A 215 0.29 -8.06 -8.80
CA VAL A 215 0.87 -9.27 -9.41
C VAL A 215 -0.10 -9.90 -10.41
N ASN A 216 -1.38 -10.01 -10.07
CA ASN A 216 -2.39 -10.62 -10.94
C ASN A 216 -2.76 -9.76 -12.15
N ARG A 217 -2.59 -8.43 -12.11
CA ARG A 217 -2.74 -7.58 -13.31
C ARG A 217 -1.64 -7.83 -14.33
N VAL A 218 -0.43 -8.10 -13.85
CA VAL A 218 0.75 -8.40 -14.68
C VAL A 218 0.74 -9.85 -15.17
N ARG A 219 0.39 -10.80 -14.30
CA ARG A 219 0.19 -12.21 -14.64
C ARG A 219 -1.18 -12.67 -14.14
N PRO A 220 -2.21 -12.65 -15.00
CA PRO A 220 -3.56 -13.08 -14.63
C PRO A 220 -3.58 -14.44 -13.93
N ASN A 221 -4.30 -14.52 -12.81
CA ASN A 221 -4.49 -15.72 -11.99
C ASN A 221 -3.19 -16.33 -11.43
N ARG A 222 -2.10 -15.55 -11.32
CA ARG A 222 -0.85 -16.04 -10.75
C ARG A 222 -0.97 -16.39 -9.28
N VAL A 223 -1.76 -15.62 -8.54
CA VAL A 223 -2.14 -15.87 -7.15
C VAL A 223 -3.66 -16.07 -7.09
N PRO A 224 -4.17 -17.24 -6.68
CA PRO A 224 -5.60 -17.47 -6.57
C PRO A 224 -6.23 -16.54 -5.51
N LEU A 225 -7.24 -15.75 -5.89
CA LEU A 225 -7.93 -14.84 -4.96
C LEU A 225 -8.71 -15.57 -3.85
N ALA A 226 -8.96 -16.87 -4.02
CA ALA A 226 -9.61 -17.73 -3.02
C ALA A 226 -8.63 -18.40 -2.04
N ASP A 227 -7.32 -18.10 -2.13
CA ASP A 227 -6.33 -18.64 -1.19
C ASP A 227 -6.55 -18.04 0.21
N LEU A 228 -6.89 -18.88 1.18
CA LEU A 228 -7.19 -18.46 2.56
C LEU A 228 -6.00 -17.78 3.25
N ARG A 229 -4.77 -17.99 2.76
CA ARG A 229 -3.56 -17.33 3.28
C ARG A 229 -3.55 -15.83 3.00
N LEU A 230 -4.38 -15.33 2.09
CA LEU A 230 -4.59 -13.89 1.90
C LEU A 230 -5.22 -13.22 3.14
N LEU A 231 -5.97 -13.97 3.94
CA LEU A 231 -6.53 -13.51 5.22
C LEU A 231 -5.54 -13.62 6.37
N LEU A 232 -4.42 -14.33 6.16
CA LEU A 232 -3.38 -14.57 7.16
C LEU A 232 -2.01 -14.20 6.58
N PRO A 233 -1.70 -12.89 6.43
CA PRO A 233 -0.47 -12.41 5.78
C PRO A 233 0.83 -12.96 6.37
N GLY A 234 0.82 -13.51 7.59
CA GLY A 234 1.96 -14.22 8.18
C GLY A 234 2.41 -15.46 7.38
N TYR A 235 1.57 -15.96 6.48
CA TYR A 235 1.90 -17.05 5.54
C TYR A 235 2.18 -16.56 4.10
N ALA A 236 2.28 -15.24 3.88
CA ALA A 236 2.44 -14.69 2.53
C ALA A 236 3.75 -15.10 1.85
N ASP A 237 4.84 -15.26 2.61
CA ASP A 237 6.12 -15.77 2.11
C ASP A 237 6.03 -17.25 1.71
N GLN A 238 5.44 -18.11 2.55
CA GLN A 238 5.18 -19.51 2.20
C GLN A 238 4.27 -19.62 0.98
N MET A 239 3.22 -18.79 0.90
CA MET A 239 2.34 -18.75 -0.26
C MET A 239 3.10 -18.37 -1.54
N ALA A 240 3.92 -17.32 -1.48
CA ALA A 240 4.73 -16.91 -2.62
C ALA A 240 5.73 -18.01 -3.02
N TYR A 241 6.32 -18.71 -2.05
CA TYR A 241 7.19 -19.86 -2.29
C TYR A 241 6.45 -21.01 -2.99
N ASP A 242 5.30 -21.45 -2.47
CA ASP A 242 4.52 -22.56 -3.02
C ASP A 242 4.04 -22.27 -4.45
N LEU A 243 3.77 -21.00 -4.76
CA LEU A 243 3.39 -20.56 -6.08
C LEU A 243 4.59 -20.44 -7.03
N GLY A 244 5.83 -20.58 -6.57
CA GLY A 244 7.04 -20.41 -7.37
C GLY A 244 7.35 -18.95 -7.72
N LEU A 245 6.90 -18.00 -6.89
CA LEU A 245 7.25 -16.58 -6.98
C LEU A 245 8.59 -16.27 -6.31
N LEU A 246 9.05 -17.15 -5.42
CA LEU A 246 10.35 -17.10 -4.75
C LEU A 246 11.24 -18.27 -5.22
N ASP A 247 12.52 -18.25 -4.83
CA ASP A 247 13.46 -19.33 -5.11
C ASP A 247 13.03 -20.66 -4.46
N THR A 248 12.67 -21.65 -5.28
CA THR A 248 12.24 -22.99 -4.85
C THR A 248 13.33 -24.05 -4.99
N SER A 249 14.58 -23.66 -5.25
CA SER A 249 15.71 -24.60 -5.37
C SER A 249 16.13 -25.25 -4.05
N ARG A 250 15.67 -24.70 -2.92
CA ARG A 250 15.99 -25.14 -1.56
C ARG A 250 14.73 -25.22 -0.70
N PRO A 251 14.71 -25.99 0.41
CA PRO A 251 13.56 -26.02 1.31
C PRO A 251 13.19 -24.63 1.84
N PHE A 252 11.88 -24.35 1.95
CA PHE A 252 11.39 -23.04 2.40
C PHE A 252 11.96 -22.61 3.76
N ALA A 253 12.12 -23.54 4.70
CA ALA A 253 12.68 -23.22 6.02
C ALA A 253 14.12 -22.65 5.93
N ASP A 254 14.92 -23.15 4.98
CA ASP A 254 16.28 -22.66 4.74
C ASP A 254 16.24 -21.29 4.06
N LEU A 255 15.38 -21.14 3.04
CA LEU A 255 15.16 -19.84 2.38
C LEU A 255 14.72 -18.77 3.38
N ARG A 256 13.76 -19.07 4.26
CA ARG A 256 13.24 -18.14 5.27
C ARG A 256 14.28 -17.76 6.30
N ARG A 257 15.13 -18.70 6.72
CA ARG A 257 16.24 -18.41 7.64
C ARG A 257 17.24 -17.43 7.01
N GLU A 258 17.61 -17.64 5.75
CA GLU A 258 18.47 -16.71 4.99
C GLU A 258 17.78 -15.39 4.64
N ALA A 259 16.45 -15.39 4.59
CA ALA A 259 15.65 -14.19 4.35
C ALA A 259 15.68 -13.19 5.49
N GLN A 260 15.97 -13.61 6.72
CA GLN A 260 15.98 -12.72 7.87
C GLN A 260 17.16 -11.75 7.82
N ILE A 261 16.88 -10.45 7.66
CA ILE A 261 17.91 -9.41 7.49
C ILE A 261 18.22 -8.64 8.77
N ASN A 262 17.56 -8.93 9.90
CA ASN A 262 17.67 -8.16 11.15
C ASN A 262 19.11 -7.88 11.58
N TYR A 263 19.98 -8.89 11.55
CA TYR A 263 21.39 -8.73 11.92
C TYR A 263 22.12 -7.75 10.99
N LEU A 264 21.97 -7.93 9.67
CA LEU A 264 22.62 -7.06 8.68
C LEU A 264 22.05 -5.63 8.74
N ALA A 265 20.73 -5.48 8.86
CA ALA A 265 20.06 -4.19 8.97
C ALA A 265 20.54 -3.41 10.20
N ARG A 266 20.74 -4.09 11.34
CA ARG A 266 21.33 -3.48 12.55
C ARG A 266 22.79 -3.11 12.38
N THR A 267 23.57 -3.99 11.76
CA THR A 267 25.01 -3.81 11.57
C THR A 267 25.33 -2.63 10.64
N TYR A 268 24.55 -2.46 9.57
CA TYR A 268 24.85 -1.51 8.50
C TYR A 268 23.91 -0.30 8.48
N VAL A 269 23.18 -0.02 9.57
CA VAL A 269 22.12 1.00 9.61
C VAL A 269 22.58 2.37 9.11
N ASP A 270 23.82 2.77 9.38
CA ASP A 270 24.40 4.06 8.97
C ASP A 270 25.29 3.94 7.72
N ASP A 271 25.40 2.76 7.11
CA ASP A 271 26.21 2.53 5.92
C ASP A 271 25.52 3.15 4.69
N PRO A 272 26.20 4.02 3.90
CA PRO A 272 25.66 4.56 2.65
C PRO A 272 25.22 3.49 1.65
N GLU A 273 25.79 2.29 1.70
CA GLU A 273 25.42 1.12 0.89
C GLU A 273 24.39 0.21 1.59
N PHE A 274 23.62 0.71 2.57
CA PHE A 274 22.66 -0.05 3.40
C PHE A 274 21.89 -1.12 2.61
N SER A 275 21.22 -0.72 1.52
CA SER A 275 20.44 -1.62 0.66
C SER A 275 21.24 -2.79 0.10
N GLU A 276 22.47 -2.55 -0.33
CA GLU A 276 23.35 -3.61 -0.83
C GLU A 276 23.82 -4.50 0.32
N ARG A 277 24.15 -3.90 1.46
CA ARG A 277 24.69 -4.60 2.63
C ARG A 277 23.70 -5.58 3.24
N ILE A 278 22.41 -5.23 3.31
CA ILE A 278 21.36 -6.14 3.82
C ILE A 278 21.08 -7.34 2.91
N ARG A 279 21.61 -7.33 1.67
CA ARG A 279 21.50 -8.41 0.69
C ARG A 279 22.75 -9.30 0.59
N ARG A 280 23.83 -9.00 1.34
CA ARG A 280 25.08 -9.79 1.39
C ARG A 280 24.94 -10.96 2.37
N ARG A 281 24.12 -11.94 2.00
CA ARG A 281 23.85 -13.18 2.74
C ARG A 281 24.46 -14.40 2.07
#